data_AF-A0A8S3JI41-F1
#
_entry.id   AF-A0A8S3JI41-F1
#
_cell.length_a   1.000
_cell.length_b   1.000
_cell.length_c   1.000
_cell.angle_alpha   90.00
_cell.angle_beta   90.00
_cell.angle_gamma   90.00
#
_symmetry.space_group_name_H-M   'P 1'
#
loop_
_entity.id
_entity.type
_entity.pdbx_description
1 polymer ?
#
loop_
_entity_poly.entity_id
_entity_poly.type
_entity_poly.pdbx_seq_one_letter_code
_entity_poly.pdbx_strand_id
1 'polypeptide(L)'
;MNFNEKPLDVIGRYFHVPIGSDIGSVDLGVKDLVKQTQVTEYYSSKKSHSVPKIIREKVKIACTEFTALDSRAFEMVTGVGLLKMVQSIFDAGRYFSRTSHVSVKEIIPSPITIIRHID
;
A
#
# COMPACT_ATOMS: atom_id res chain seq x y z
N MET A 1 -26.51 -6.44 45.18
CA MET A 1 -27.37 -5.45 44.49
C MET A 1 -27.17 -5.62 43.00
N ASN A 2 -28.29 -5.72 42.31
CA ASN A 2 -28.46 -6.08 40.91
C ASN A 2 -28.55 -4.80 40.05
N PHE A 3 -28.66 -5.00 38.73
CA PHE A 3 -29.10 -4.08 37.66
C PHE A 3 -28.03 -3.20 36.99
N ASN A 4 -28.06 -2.93 35.68
CA ASN A 4 -28.61 -3.57 34.49
C ASN A 4 -28.21 -2.67 33.29
N GLU A 5 -28.21 -3.24 32.09
CA GLU A 5 -28.62 -2.62 30.81
C GLU A 5 -27.83 -1.43 30.18
N LYS A 6 -27.34 -1.68 28.94
CA LYS A 6 -27.22 -0.67 27.87
C LYS A 6 -28.62 -0.25 27.40
N PRO A 7 -28.76 0.86 26.64
CA PRO A 7 -28.90 0.66 25.19
C PRO A 7 -28.21 1.72 24.30
N LEU A 8 -28.15 1.37 23.01
CA LEU A 8 -27.77 2.15 21.83
C LEU A 8 -28.79 3.24 21.47
N ASP A 9 -28.44 4.03 20.45
CA ASP A 9 -29.17 5.08 19.71
C ASP A 9 -28.77 6.50 20.16
N VAL A 10 -28.37 7.43 19.29
CA VAL A 10 -29.13 7.95 18.14
C VAL A 10 -28.19 8.54 17.08
N ILE A 11 -28.48 8.20 15.82
CA ILE A 11 -27.96 8.84 14.61
C ILE A 11 -28.49 10.28 14.49
N GLY A 12 -27.59 11.20 14.13
CA GLY A 12 -27.90 12.37 13.33
C GLY A 12 -28.35 13.61 14.10
N ARG A 13 -27.51 14.66 14.10
CA ARG A 13 -28.00 16.03 13.97
C ARG A 13 -27.11 16.82 13.02
N TYR A 14 -27.83 17.52 12.16
CA TYR A 14 -27.42 18.23 10.96
C TYR A 14 -26.37 19.31 11.23
N PHE A 15 -25.53 19.52 10.23
CA PHE A 15 -24.76 20.75 10.03
C PHE A 15 -25.69 21.96 10.12
N HIS A 16 -25.27 22.97 10.87
CA HIS A 16 -25.72 24.33 10.69
C HIS A 16 -24.49 25.22 10.58
N VAL A 17 -24.12 25.56 9.35
CA VAL A 17 -23.13 26.60 9.06
C VAL A 17 -23.93 27.87 8.77
N PRO A 18 -24.00 28.85 9.69
CA PRO A 18 -24.48 30.16 9.33
C PRO A 18 -23.35 30.91 8.61
N ILE A 19 -23.54 31.16 7.31
CA ILE A 19 -22.83 32.19 6.58
C ILE A 19 -23.49 33.51 6.97
N GLY A 20 -22.77 34.33 7.72
CA GLY A 20 -23.22 35.64 8.18
C GLY A 20 -22.01 36.46 8.62
N SER A 21 -21.44 37.17 7.65
CA SER A 21 -20.45 38.22 7.81
C SER A 21 -21.04 39.42 8.56
N ASP A 22 -20.45 39.80 9.70
CA ASP A 22 -19.84 41.13 9.88
C ASP A 22 -19.26 41.35 11.28
N ILE A 23 -17.94 41.66 11.27
CA ILE A 23 -17.17 42.57 12.13
C ILE A 23 -17.10 42.27 13.64
N GLY A 24 -15.93 41.78 14.05
CA GLY A 24 -15.43 41.89 15.42
C GLY A 24 -14.05 41.25 15.55
N SER A 25 -13.01 42.09 15.67
CA SER A 25 -11.61 41.68 15.83
C SER A 25 -11.47 40.61 16.91
N VAL A 26 -10.96 39.43 16.54
CA VAL A 26 -10.45 38.46 17.50
C VAL A 26 -9.06 38.02 17.07
N ASP A 27 -8.11 38.36 17.93
CA ASP A 27 -6.73 37.91 17.95
C ASP A 27 -6.69 36.37 18.07
N LEU A 28 -6.87 35.67 16.96
CA LEU A 28 -6.79 34.21 16.83
C LEU A 28 -5.81 33.86 15.70
N GLY A 29 -4.57 34.32 15.82
CA GLY A 29 -3.62 34.25 14.70
C GLY A 29 -2.44 33.29 14.84
N VAL A 30 -2.06 32.87 16.05
CA VAL A 30 -0.74 32.24 16.24
C VAL A 30 -0.80 30.82 16.80
N LYS A 31 -1.86 30.43 17.51
CA LYS A 31 -1.92 29.10 18.16
C LYS A 31 -2.47 27.99 17.24
N ASP A 32 -3.36 28.32 16.30
CA ASP A 32 -3.96 27.32 15.41
C ASP A 32 -3.10 26.99 14.18
N LEU A 33 -2.28 27.93 13.70
CA LEU A 33 -1.30 27.63 12.65
C LEU A 33 -0.28 26.58 13.12
N VAL A 34 0.23 26.70 14.36
CA VAL A 34 1.26 25.79 14.90
C VAL A 34 0.75 24.35 15.04
N LYS A 35 -0.54 24.16 15.34
CA LYS A 35 -1.14 22.81 15.43
C LYS A 35 -1.39 22.19 14.05
N GLN A 36 -1.76 22.98 13.06
CA GLN A 36 -2.03 22.47 11.71
C GLN A 36 -0.73 22.14 10.94
N THR A 37 0.36 22.87 11.22
CA THR A 37 1.70 22.56 10.67
C THR A 37 2.26 21.23 11.22
N GLN A 38 2.04 20.92 12.50
CA GLN A 38 2.52 19.64 13.07
C GLN A 38 1.78 18.40 12.54
N VAL A 39 0.48 18.52 12.21
CA VAL A 39 -0.26 17.40 11.62
C VAL A 39 0.18 17.14 10.19
N THR A 40 0.53 18.18 9.43
CA THR A 40 0.98 18.04 8.03
C THR A 40 2.42 17.53 7.88
N GLU A 41 3.31 17.83 8.83
CA GLU A 41 4.67 17.25 8.86
C GLU A 41 4.68 15.75 9.20
N TYR A 42 3.75 15.27 10.03
CA TYR A 42 3.63 13.85 10.36
C TYR A 42 3.34 12.99 9.11
N TYR A 43 2.61 13.55 8.14
CA TYR A 43 2.30 12.91 6.86
C TYR A 43 3.23 13.32 5.71
N SER A 44 4.04 14.38 5.85
CA SER A 44 5.01 14.84 4.83
C SER A 44 6.41 14.25 4.97
N SER A 45 6.71 13.55 6.07
CA SER A 45 7.93 12.74 6.06
C SER A 45 7.76 11.64 5.02
N LYS A 46 8.60 11.66 3.98
CA LYS A 46 8.87 10.51 3.12
C LYS A 46 9.32 9.36 4.02
N LYS A 47 8.38 8.66 4.66
CA LYS A 47 8.64 7.40 5.34
C LYS A 47 9.15 6.49 4.25
N SER A 48 10.46 6.32 4.18
CA SER A 48 11.07 5.16 3.55
C SER A 48 10.37 3.94 4.15
N HIS A 49 9.36 3.41 3.46
CA HIS A 49 8.63 2.25 3.92
C HIS A 49 9.60 1.08 3.83
N SER A 50 10.28 0.81 4.94
CA SER A 50 11.18 -0.33 5.01
C SER A 50 10.37 -1.59 4.74
N VAL A 51 10.79 -2.39 3.76
CA VAL A 51 10.13 -3.67 3.47
C VAL A 51 10.11 -4.51 4.76
N PRO A 52 8.98 -5.13 5.15
CA PRO A 52 8.95 -6.02 6.31
C PRO A 52 9.98 -7.16 6.21
N LYS A 53 10.57 -7.56 7.35
CA LYS A 53 11.59 -8.63 7.39
C LYS A 53 11.09 -9.94 6.77
N ILE A 54 9.85 -10.32 7.07
CA ILE A 54 9.24 -11.55 6.53
C ILE A 54 9.15 -11.55 5.00
N ILE A 55 8.90 -10.39 4.38
CA ILE A 55 8.86 -10.27 2.91
C ILE A 55 10.27 -10.46 2.35
N ARG A 56 11.29 -9.84 2.95
CA ARG A 56 12.69 -10.03 2.53
C ARG A 56 13.12 -11.49 2.61
N GLU A 57 12.77 -12.19 3.68
CA GLU A 57 13.11 -13.60 3.85
C GLU A 57 12.41 -14.48 2.80
N LYS A 58 11.13 -14.26 2.53
CA LYS A 58 10.39 -14.98 1.49
C LYS A 58 10.99 -14.76 0.10
N VAL A 59 11.32 -13.52 -0.24
CA VAL A 59 11.97 -13.20 -1.53
C VAL A 59 13.35 -13.83 -1.63
N LYS A 60 14.15 -13.81 -0.56
CA LYS A 60 15.47 -14.46 -0.52
C LYS A 60 15.37 -15.97 -0.81
N ILE A 61 14.42 -16.65 -0.18
CA ILE A 61 14.17 -18.08 -0.40
C ILE A 61 13.78 -18.32 -1.86
N ALA A 62 12.82 -17.56 -2.39
CA ALA A 62 12.38 -17.71 -3.78
C ALA A 62 13.51 -17.49 -4.80
N CYS A 63 14.37 -16.50 -4.60
CA CYS A 63 15.55 -16.29 -5.45
C CYS A 63 16.54 -17.46 -5.35
N THR A 64 16.72 -18.01 -4.16
CA THR A 64 17.60 -19.18 -3.93
C THR A 64 17.05 -20.40 -4.67
N GLU A 65 15.75 -20.68 -4.52
CA GLU A 65 15.05 -21.77 -5.21
C GLU A 65 15.11 -21.60 -6.72
N PHE A 66 14.87 -20.40 -7.25
CA PHE A 66 15.01 -20.11 -8.68
C PHE A 66 16.40 -20.46 -9.20
N THR A 67 17.46 -20.04 -8.50
CA THR A 67 18.83 -20.37 -8.93
C THR A 67 19.14 -21.87 -8.86
N ALA A 68 18.69 -22.55 -7.79
CA ALA A 68 19.00 -23.95 -7.55
C ALA A 68 18.19 -24.90 -8.44
N LEU A 69 16.88 -24.67 -8.59
CA LEU A 69 15.98 -25.56 -9.31
C LEU A 69 16.11 -25.39 -10.83
N ASP A 70 16.25 -24.15 -11.31
CA ASP A 70 16.35 -23.87 -12.74
C ASP A 70 17.81 -23.84 -13.23
N SER A 71 18.77 -24.20 -12.36
CA SER A 71 20.21 -24.18 -12.64
C SER A 71 20.67 -22.85 -13.23
N ARG A 72 20.24 -21.74 -12.61
CA ARG A 72 20.58 -20.38 -13.04
C ARG A 72 21.73 -19.83 -12.23
N ALA A 73 22.59 -19.06 -12.90
CA ALA A 73 23.70 -18.40 -12.23
C ALA A 73 23.20 -17.33 -11.24
N PHE A 74 23.92 -17.12 -10.14
CA PHE A 74 23.46 -16.23 -9.05
C PHE A 74 23.31 -14.78 -9.51
N GLU A 75 24.13 -14.32 -10.45
CA GLU A 75 24.06 -12.98 -11.04
C GLU A 75 22.74 -12.73 -11.79
N MET A 76 21.97 -13.76 -12.16
CA MET A 76 20.66 -13.59 -12.78
C MET A 76 19.68 -12.82 -11.89
N VAL A 77 19.81 -12.93 -10.56
CA VAL A 77 18.90 -12.26 -9.61
C VAL A 77 19.04 -10.73 -9.61
N THR A 78 20.16 -10.21 -10.12
CA THR A 78 20.42 -8.77 -10.29
C THR A 78 20.28 -8.31 -11.73
N GLY A 79 19.92 -9.22 -12.65
CA GLY A 79 19.73 -8.92 -14.06
C GLY A 79 18.55 -7.96 -14.30
N VAL A 80 18.77 -6.95 -15.15
CA VAL A 80 17.77 -5.90 -15.45
C VAL A 80 16.44 -6.48 -15.94
N GLY A 81 16.48 -7.53 -16.78
CA GLY A 81 15.28 -8.19 -17.28
C GLY A 81 14.45 -8.83 -16.18
N LEU A 82 15.09 -9.58 -15.27
CA LEU A 82 14.40 -10.20 -14.14
C LEU A 82 13.80 -9.16 -13.20
N LEU A 83 14.55 -8.10 -12.86
CA LEU A 83 14.07 -7.03 -11.99
C LEU A 83 12.82 -6.33 -12.58
N LYS A 84 12.84 -6.02 -13.88
CA LYS A 84 11.67 -5.44 -14.57
C LYS A 84 10.47 -6.39 -14.58
N MET A 85 10.70 -7.68 -14.80
CA MET A 85 9.65 -8.70 -14.79
C MET A 85 9.00 -8.82 -13.40
N VAL A 86 9.82 -8.95 -12.35
CA VAL A 86 9.33 -9.05 -10.96
C VAL A 86 8.56 -7.81 -10.56
N GLN A 87 9.06 -6.61 -10.90
CA GLN A 87 8.35 -5.36 -10.65
C GLN A 87 6.97 -5.34 -11.34
N SER A 88 6.91 -5.76 -12.61
CA SER A 88 5.65 -5.84 -13.37
C SER A 88 4.65 -6.82 -12.73
N ILE A 89 5.12 -7.97 -12.22
CA ILE A 89 4.28 -8.93 -11.50
C ILE A 89 3.75 -8.33 -10.19
N PHE A 90 4.59 -7.62 -9.43
CA PHE A 90 4.14 -6.94 -8.20
C PHE A 90 3.09 -5.86 -8.49
N ASP A 91 3.28 -5.10 -9.56
CA ASP A 91 2.33 -4.06 -9.96
C ASP A 91 1.01 -4.67 -10.47
N ALA A 92 1.08 -5.74 -11.27
CA ALA A 92 -0.09 -6.54 -11.64
C ALA A 92 -0.82 -7.11 -10.41
N GLY A 93 -0.06 -7.52 -9.39
CA GLY A 93 -0.58 -8.03 -8.12
C GLY A 93 -1.50 -7.05 -7.38
N ARG A 94 -1.35 -5.73 -7.61
CA ARG A 94 -2.20 -4.70 -6.99
C ARG A 94 -3.62 -4.68 -7.53
N TYR A 95 -3.86 -5.29 -8.69
CA TYR A 95 -5.19 -5.39 -9.31
C TYR A 95 -5.99 -6.60 -8.81
N PHE A 96 -5.37 -7.54 -8.09
CA PHE A 96 -6.08 -8.67 -7.51
C PHE A 96 -6.86 -8.25 -6.26
N SER A 97 -8.09 -8.77 -6.11
CA SER A 97 -8.82 -8.63 -4.84
C SER A 97 -8.09 -9.40 -3.75
N ARG A 98 -8.23 -8.96 -2.50
CA ARG A 98 -7.68 -9.65 -1.31
C ARG A 98 -8.18 -11.08 -1.17
N THR A 99 -9.33 -11.40 -1.77
CA THR A 99 -9.96 -12.73 -1.76
C THR A 99 -9.73 -13.51 -3.05
N SER A 100 -9.07 -12.92 -4.05
CA SER A 100 -8.78 -13.59 -5.32
C SER A 100 -7.66 -14.61 -5.11
N HIS A 101 -7.98 -15.88 -5.32
CA HIS A 101 -6.99 -16.93 -5.48
C HIS A 101 -6.63 -17.01 -6.96
N VAL A 102 -5.50 -16.43 -7.33
CA VAL A 102 -4.98 -16.50 -8.70
C VAL A 102 -3.84 -17.50 -8.77
N SER A 103 -3.95 -18.43 -9.72
CA SER A 103 -2.91 -19.39 -9.99
C SER A 103 -1.77 -18.74 -10.78
N VAL A 104 -0.53 -18.88 -10.31
CA VAL A 104 0.65 -18.34 -11.02
C VAL A 104 0.74 -18.90 -12.45
N LYS A 105 0.30 -20.13 -12.69
CA LYS A 105 0.29 -20.77 -14.02
C LYS A 105 -0.63 -20.06 -15.03
N GLU A 106 -1.64 -19.34 -14.57
CA GLU A 106 -2.55 -18.58 -15.43
C GLU A 106 -1.98 -17.19 -15.77
N ILE A 107 -1.09 -16.67 -14.93
CA ILE A 107 -0.45 -15.36 -15.12
C ILE A 107 0.77 -15.48 -16.03
N ILE A 108 1.59 -16.50 -15.84
CA ILE A 108 2.85 -16.65 -16.56
C ILE A 108 2.59 -17.23 -17.95
N PRO A 109 2.94 -16.51 -19.04
CA PRO A 109 2.72 -16.99 -20.39
C PRO A 109 3.60 -18.19 -20.70
N SER A 110 3.12 -19.04 -21.61
CA SER A 110 3.91 -20.16 -22.12
C SER A 110 5.13 -19.65 -22.92
N PRO A 111 6.22 -20.44 -23.04
CA PRO A 111 7.37 -20.07 -23.87
C PRO A 111 6.99 -19.73 -25.32
N ILE A 112 6.03 -20.45 -25.91
CA ILE A 112 5.55 -20.21 -27.28
C ILE A 112 4.91 -18.82 -27.41
N THR A 113 4.13 -18.41 -26.40
CA THR A 113 3.50 -17.09 -26.36
C THR A 113 4.56 -15.98 -26.31
N ILE A 114 5.64 -16.17 -25.56
CA ILE A 114 6.73 -15.20 -25.46
C ILE A 114 7.46 -15.08 -26.80
N ILE A 115 7.79 -16.19 -27.45
CA ILE A 115 8.49 -16.20 -28.75
C ILE A 115 7.69 -15.40 -29.79
N ARG A 116 6.38 -15.68 -29.91
CA ARG A 116 5.48 -14.99 -30.84
C ARG A 116 5.28 -13.49 -30.54
N HIS A 117 5.66 -13.02 -29.37
CA HIS A 117 5.53 -11.61 -28.99
C HIS A 117 6.80 -10.81 -29.29
N ILE A 118 7.92 -11.49 -29.52
CA ILE A 118 9.21 -10.88 -29.83
C ILE A 118 9.43 -10.85 -31.36
N ASP A 119 8.87 -11.83 -32.08
CA ASP A 119 8.80 -11.90 -33.54
C ASP A 119 7.80 -10.89 -34.14
#